data_AF-A0A535IK46-F1
#
_entry.id   AF-A0A535IK46-F1
#
_cell.length_a   1.000
_cell.length_b   1.000
_cell.length_c   1.000
_cell.angle_alpha   90.00
_cell.angle_beta   90.00
_cell.angle_gamma   90.00
#
_symmetry.space_group_name_H-M   'P 1'
#
loop_
_entity.id
_entity.type
_entity.pdbx_description
1 polymer ?
#
loop_
_entity_poly.entity_id
_entity_poly.type
_entity_poly.pdbx_seq_one_letter_code
_entity_poly.pdbx_strand_id
1 'polypeptide(L)'
;MRIFTALLGTETNTFSPFLTGFANFEQTYLVRGGAHGDQPFSFAVPLIRWRDLASARGWQVVESLAAFAMPAGKTLRHVYERYRDEILGDLRAALPVDAVLLMLHGAMVAQGYDDCEGHLVERVRDIVGAGVPIGVELDLHCHVTPRLIANADAVITFKQPIRRSARKSCSRWLPGPPSTR
;
A
#
# COMPACT_ATOMS: atom_id res chain seq x y z
N MET A 1 10.88 -10.19 13.85
CA MET A 1 10.51 -8.83 13.42
C MET A 1 9.01 -8.69 13.36
N ARG A 2 8.48 -7.49 13.51
CA ARG A 2 7.06 -7.12 13.40
C ARG A 2 6.90 -6.12 12.26
N ILE A 3 6.20 -6.50 11.21
CA ILE A 3 6.02 -5.71 9.99
C ILE A 3 4.58 -5.22 9.92
N PHE A 4 4.38 -3.95 9.62
CA PHE A 4 3.06 -3.40 9.32
C PHE A 4 2.84 -3.34 7.81
N THR A 5 1.67 -3.76 7.34
CA THR A 5 1.29 -3.68 5.92
C THR A 5 -0.08 -3.06 5.71
N ALA A 6 -0.22 -2.33 4.61
CA ALA A 6 -1.50 -1.78 4.18
C ALA A 6 -1.55 -1.63 2.65
N LEU A 7 -2.77 -1.52 2.13
CA LEU A 7 -3.03 -1.24 0.72
C LEU A 7 -4.09 -0.17 0.58
N LEU A 8 -3.78 0.85 -0.22
CA LEU A 8 -4.72 1.89 -0.59
C LEU A 8 -4.41 2.34 -2.03
N GLY A 9 -5.38 2.20 -2.94
CA GLY A 9 -5.11 2.50 -4.35
C GLY A 9 -6.34 2.76 -5.18
N THR A 10 -6.19 3.67 -6.14
CA THR A 10 -7.02 3.83 -7.33
C THR A 10 -6.21 4.64 -8.34
N GLU A 11 -6.56 4.55 -9.61
CA GLU A 11 -6.00 5.42 -10.64
C GLU A 11 -6.99 6.56 -10.90
N THR A 12 -6.51 7.81 -10.85
CA THR A 12 -7.37 8.96 -11.05
C THR A 12 -7.21 9.59 -12.43
N ASN A 13 -8.32 9.70 -13.16
CA ASN A 13 -8.48 10.63 -14.26
C ASN A 13 -9.07 11.95 -13.75
N THR A 14 -8.25 12.99 -13.61
CA THR A 14 -8.68 14.29 -13.08
C THR A 14 -9.66 15.06 -13.97
N PHE A 15 -9.87 14.64 -15.21
CA PHE A 15 -10.86 15.21 -16.14
C PHE A 15 -12.22 14.51 -16.05
N SER A 16 -12.31 13.35 -15.37
CA SER A 16 -13.56 12.60 -15.24
C SER A 16 -14.50 13.28 -14.23
N PRO A 17 -15.78 13.47 -14.57
CA PRO A 17 -16.78 14.01 -13.64
C PRO A 17 -17.27 12.97 -12.63
N PHE A 18 -16.95 11.69 -12.80
CA PHE A 18 -17.41 10.60 -11.93
C PHE A 18 -16.43 10.41 -10.76
N LEU A 19 -16.76 10.97 -9.61
CA LEU A 19 -15.93 10.91 -8.40
C LEU A 19 -15.86 9.50 -7.81
N THR A 20 -14.72 9.17 -7.20
CA THR A 20 -14.51 7.89 -6.50
C THR A 20 -14.97 8.03 -5.04
N GLY A 21 -16.05 7.34 -4.69
CA GLY A 21 -16.63 7.29 -3.36
C GLY A 21 -16.41 5.95 -2.63
N PHE A 22 -16.97 5.80 -1.42
CA PHE A 22 -16.87 4.57 -0.63
C PHE A 22 -17.36 3.33 -1.40
N ALA A 23 -18.51 3.45 -2.08
CA ALA A 23 -19.09 2.36 -2.86
C ALA A 23 -18.13 1.80 -3.91
N ASN A 24 -17.27 2.62 -4.52
CA ASN A 24 -16.29 2.15 -5.51
C ASN A 24 -15.25 1.20 -4.90
N PHE A 25 -14.82 1.47 -3.66
CA PHE A 25 -13.90 0.60 -2.92
C PHE A 25 -14.61 -0.66 -2.45
N GLU A 26 -15.82 -0.53 -1.88
CA GLU A 26 -16.63 -1.66 -1.41
C GLU A 26 -16.97 -2.66 -2.54
N GLN A 27 -17.28 -2.15 -3.72
CA GLN A 27 -17.60 -2.98 -4.90
C GLN A 27 -16.37 -3.63 -5.54
N THR A 28 -15.19 -3.04 -5.37
CA THR A 28 -13.96 -3.51 -6.03
C THR A 28 -13.15 -4.40 -5.10
N TYR A 29 -12.64 -3.82 -4.01
CA TYR A 29 -11.86 -4.53 -3.02
C TYR A 29 -11.74 -3.73 -1.72
N LEU A 30 -12.30 -4.25 -0.63
CA LEU A 30 -12.19 -3.66 0.70
C LEU A 30 -12.13 -4.77 1.75
N VAL A 31 -10.96 -5.00 2.32
CA VAL A 31 -10.76 -5.96 3.41
C VAL A 31 -9.91 -5.36 4.52
N ARG A 32 -10.00 -5.94 5.72
CA ARG A 32 -9.29 -5.50 6.93
C ARG A 32 -8.66 -6.70 7.62
N GLY A 33 -7.57 -6.48 8.37
CA GLY A 33 -7.00 -7.52 9.23
C GLY A 33 -6.50 -8.74 8.47
N GLY A 34 -6.07 -8.59 7.21
CA GLY A 34 -5.54 -9.70 6.41
C GLY A 34 -6.57 -10.67 5.85
N ALA A 35 -7.88 -10.36 5.95
CA ALA A 35 -8.99 -11.19 5.49
C ALA A 35 -9.19 -11.14 3.96
N HIS A 36 -8.15 -11.50 3.20
CA HIS A 36 -8.10 -11.34 1.75
C HIS A 36 -9.00 -12.30 0.94
N GLY A 37 -9.55 -13.35 1.57
CA GLY A 37 -10.38 -14.37 0.93
C GLY A 37 -9.62 -15.31 -0.02
N ASP A 38 -10.34 -16.24 -0.64
CA ASP A 38 -9.76 -17.26 -1.54
C ASP A 38 -9.37 -16.70 -2.93
N GLN A 39 -10.01 -15.61 -3.34
CA GLN A 39 -9.75 -14.93 -4.61
C GLN A 39 -9.37 -13.46 -4.36
N PRO A 40 -8.13 -13.20 -3.92
CA PRO A 40 -7.69 -11.86 -3.61
C PRO A 40 -7.59 -11.01 -4.88
N PHE A 41 -7.91 -9.71 -4.75
CA PHE A 41 -7.67 -8.74 -5.82
C PHE A 41 -6.18 -8.68 -6.17
N SER A 42 -5.86 -8.38 -7.43
CA SER A 42 -4.48 -8.51 -7.93
C SER A 42 -3.49 -7.60 -7.20
N PHE A 43 -3.93 -6.41 -6.76
CA PHE A 43 -3.11 -5.52 -5.96
C PHE A 43 -2.90 -6.00 -4.51
N ALA A 44 -3.72 -6.92 -3.99
CA ALA A 44 -3.52 -7.49 -2.65
C ALA A 44 -2.48 -8.61 -2.61
N VAL A 45 -2.04 -9.10 -3.77
CA VAL A 45 -1.05 -10.19 -3.87
C VAL A 45 0.27 -9.84 -3.17
N PRO A 46 0.83 -8.61 -3.27
CA PRO A 46 1.99 -8.22 -2.50
C PRO A 46 1.85 -8.40 -0.99
N LEU A 47 0.75 -7.97 -0.40
CA LEU A 47 0.49 -8.12 1.05
C LEU A 47 0.54 -9.59 1.46
N ILE A 48 -0.18 -10.44 0.73
CA ILE A 48 -0.22 -11.89 0.99
C ILE A 48 1.19 -12.49 0.87
N ARG A 49 1.97 -12.07 -0.13
CA ARG A 49 3.33 -12.59 -0.32
C ARG A 49 4.31 -12.11 0.74
N TRP A 50 4.20 -10.87 1.18
CA TRP A 50 4.99 -10.38 2.30
C TRP A 50 4.65 -11.16 3.58
N ARG A 51 3.36 -11.45 3.82
CA ARG A 51 2.91 -12.30 4.92
C ARG A 51 3.48 -13.71 4.86
N ASP A 52 3.42 -14.37 3.70
CA ASP A 52 3.99 -15.71 3.50
C ASP A 52 5.50 -15.72 3.81
N LEU A 53 6.22 -14.74 3.24
CA LEU A 53 7.67 -14.59 3.39
C LEU A 53 8.08 -14.25 4.83
N ALA A 54 7.32 -13.40 5.51
CA ALA A 54 7.55 -13.05 6.91
C ALA A 54 7.27 -14.26 7.82
N SER A 55 6.16 -14.96 7.60
CA SER A 55 5.80 -16.17 8.35
C SER A 55 6.86 -17.26 8.23
N ALA A 56 7.40 -17.47 7.02
CA ALA A 56 8.49 -18.42 6.77
C ALA A 56 9.79 -18.09 7.53
N ARG A 57 9.95 -16.85 8.00
CA ARG A 57 11.08 -16.38 8.82
C ARG A 57 10.75 -16.27 10.31
N GLY A 58 9.54 -16.67 10.73
CA GLY A 58 9.06 -16.51 12.10
C GLY A 58 8.78 -15.05 12.48
N TRP A 59 8.52 -14.17 11.50
CA TRP A 59 8.19 -12.77 11.73
C TRP A 59 6.67 -12.58 11.82
N GLN A 60 6.25 -11.55 12.56
CA GLN A 60 4.85 -11.18 12.70
C GLN A 60 4.49 -10.12 11.67
N VAL A 61 3.29 -10.23 11.09
CA VAL A 61 2.72 -9.23 10.19
C VAL A 61 1.42 -8.71 10.77
N VAL A 62 1.32 -7.38 10.89
CA VAL A 62 0.08 -6.68 11.22
C VAL A 62 -0.46 -6.09 9.93
N GLU A 63 -1.55 -6.67 9.42
CA GLU A 63 -2.19 -6.23 8.19
C GLU A 63 -3.36 -5.30 8.54
N SER A 64 -3.30 -4.07 8.05
CA SER A 64 -4.34 -3.05 8.21
C SER A 64 -5.39 -3.18 7.10
N LEU A 65 -5.94 -2.04 6.68
CA LEU A 65 -6.82 -1.89 5.55
C LEU A 65 -6.13 -2.29 4.24
N ALA A 66 -6.84 -3.04 3.42
CA ALA A 66 -6.53 -3.22 2.02
C ALA A 66 -7.74 -2.79 1.17
N ALA A 67 -7.66 -1.59 0.60
CA ALA A 67 -8.73 -0.96 -0.16
C ALA A 67 -8.28 -0.54 -1.56
N PHE A 68 -8.96 -1.04 -2.60
CA PHE A 68 -8.73 -0.63 -3.98
C PHE A 68 -10.04 -0.27 -4.67
N ALA A 69 -10.03 0.76 -5.51
CA ALA A 69 -11.16 1.11 -6.38
C ALA A 69 -10.73 1.13 -7.84
N MET A 70 -11.61 0.69 -8.74
CA MET A 70 -11.39 0.79 -10.19
C MET A 70 -11.18 2.25 -10.64
N PRO A 71 -10.42 2.50 -11.72
CA PRO A 71 -10.09 3.84 -12.18
C PRO A 71 -11.34 4.70 -12.45
N ALA A 72 -11.34 5.93 -11.94
CA ALA A 72 -12.41 6.91 -12.15
C ALA A 72 -11.88 8.34 -11.93
N GLY A 73 -12.77 9.28 -11.59
CA GLY A 73 -12.41 10.65 -11.23
C GLY A 73 -11.75 10.78 -9.86
N LYS A 74 -11.59 12.02 -9.38
CA LYS A 74 -10.95 12.29 -8.08
C LYS A 74 -11.67 11.56 -6.96
N THR A 75 -10.90 11.01 -6.02
CA THR A 75 -11.45 10.48 -4.77
C THR A 75 -12.05 11.62 -3.94
N LEU A 76 -13.24 11.39 -3.39
CA LEU A 76 -13.86 12.33 -2.46
C LEU A 76 -12.93 12.54 -1.26
N ARG A 77 -12.76 13.81 -0.83
CA ARG A 77 -11.83 14.18 0.25
C ARG A 77 -11.99 13.29 1.49
N HIS A 78 -13.21 13.20 1.99
CA HIS A 78 -13.53 12.47 3.22
C HIS A 78 -13.36 10.95 3.09
N VAL A 79 -13.39 10.41 1.86
CA VAL A 79 -13.15 8.98 1.60
C VAL A 79 -11.67 8.68 1.74
N TYR A 80 -10.81 9.48 1.08
CA TYR A 80 -9.37 9.37 1.24
C TYR A 80 -8.95 9.57 2.70
N GLU A 81 -9.44 10.63 3.36
CA GLU A 81 -9.12 10.92 4.76
C GLU A 81 -9.55 9.79 5.70
N ARG A 82 -10.75 9.21 5.50
CA ARG A 82 -11.20 8.07 6.31
C ARG A 82 -10.28 6.86 6.19
N TYR A 83 -9.93 6.44 4.98
CA TYR A 83 -9.06 5.27 4.79
C TYR A 83 -7.61 5.54 5.19
N ARG A 84 -7.10 6.75 4.94
CA ARG A 84 -5.80 7.20 5.45
C ARG A 84 -5.77 7.12 6.97
N ASP A 85 -6.76 7.71 7.63
CA ASP A 85 -6.77 7.80 9.09
C ASP A 85 -7.00 6.44 9.75
N GLU A 86 -7.73 5.54 9.09
CA GLU A 86 -7.84 4.13 9.48
C GLU A 86 -6.47 3.44 9.47
N ILE A 87 -5.73 3.52 8.35
CA ILE A 87 -4.37 2.95 8.23
C ILE A 87 -3.42 3.52 9.29
N LEU A 88 -3.44 4.85 9.47
CA LEU A 88 -2.58 5.50 10.47
C LEU A 88 -3.00 5.15 11.91
N GLY A 89 -4.28 4.92 12.16
CA GLY A 89 -4.80 4.46 13.46
C GLY A 89 -4.30 3.05 13.78
N ASP A 90 -4.44 2.13 12.84
CA ASP A 90 -3.96 0.76 12.96
C ASP A 90 -2.45 0.71 13.16
N LEU A 91 -1.69 1.53 12.44
CA LEU A 91 -0.23 1.62 12.60
C LEU A 91 0.15 2.04 14.02
N ARG A 92 -0.51 3.05 14.58
CA ARG A 92 -0.27 3.49 15.97
C ARG A 92 -0.57 2.39 16.97
N ALA A 93 -1.66 1.65 16.77
CA ALA A 93 -2.02 0.51 17.62
C ALA A 93 -1.07 -0.68 17.46
N ALA A 94 -0.41 -0.80 16.31
CA ALA A 94 0.53 -1.87 16.00
C ALA A 94 1.94 -1.67 16.58
N LEU A 95 2.28 -0.44 16.98
CA LEU A 95 3.62 -0.07 17.48
C LEU A 95 4.03 -0.88 18.72
N PRO A 96 5.34 -1.13 18.91
CA PRO A 96 6.43 -0.83 17.98
C PRO A 96 6.44 -1.78 16.76
N VAL A 97 6.88 -1.28 15.61
CA VAL A 97 7.09 -2.09 14.40
C VAL A 97 8.51 -1.91 13.88
N ASP A 98 9.06 -2.96 13.27
CA ASP A 98 10.42 -3.00 12.75
C ASP A 98 10.50 -2.53 11.29
N ALA A 99 9.38 -2.56 10.56
CA ALA A 99 9.29 -2.08 9.19
C ALA A 99 7.82 -1.81 8.79
N VAL A 100 7.65 -0.95 7.79
CA VAL A 100 6.35 -0.70 7.14
C VAL A 100 6.46 -1.02 5.65
N LEU A 101 5.54 -1.83 5.11
CA LEU A 101 5.42 -2.09 3.67
C LEU A 101 4.04 -1.68 3.16
N LEU A 102 4.00 -0.75 2.21
CA LEU A 102 2.76 -0.22 1.66
C LEU A 102 2.64 -0.61 0.19
N MET A 103 1.49 -1.19 -0.18
CA MET A 103 1.14 -1.37 -1.59
C MET A 103 0.19 -0.26 -2.00
N LEU A 104 0.69 0.71 -2.78
CA LEU A 104 -0.07 1.86 -3.24
C LEU A 104 -0.20 1.84 -4.76
N HIS A 105 -1.25 2.45 -5.32
CA HIS A 105 -1.31 2.57 -6.78
C HIS A 105 -0.20 3.49 -7.29
N GLY A 106 -0.07 4.67 -6.68
CA GLY A 106 0.85 5.72 -7.10
C GLY A 106 0.21 6.76 -8.02
N ALA A 107 -1.09 6.72 -8.25
CA ALA A 107 -1.79 7.69 -9.11
C ALA A 107 -3.15 8.11 -8.54
N MET A 108 -3.30 8.04 -7.22
CA MET A 108 -4.51 8.48 -6.55
C MET A 108 -4.45 10.01 -6.35
N VAL A 109 -5.47 10.71 -6.86
CA VAL A 109 -5.71 12.11 -6.57
C VAL A 109 -7.05 12.23 -5.86
N ALA A 110 -7.06 12.90 -4.70
CA ALA A 110 -8.28 13.22 -3.98
C ALA A 110 -8.57 14.72 -4.02
N GLN A 111 -9.80 15.10 -3.68
CA GLN A 111 -10.18 16.51 -3.60
C GLN A 111 -9.36 17.24 -2.53
N GLY A 112 -8.43 18.11 -2.95
CA GLY A 112 -7.50 18.82 -2.07
C GLY A 112 -6.19 18.08 -1.78
N TYR A 113 -5.95 16.93 -2.44
CA TYR A 113 -4.72 16.16 -2.34
C TYR A 113 -4.28 15.71 -3.73
N ASP A 114 -3.27 16.36 -4.29
CA ASP A 114 -2.72 16.00 -5.61
C ASP A 114 -1.73 14.82 -5.53
N ASP A 115 -1.24 14.50 -4.33
CA ASP A 115 -0.32 13.41 -4.04
C ASP A 115 -0.79 12.68 -2.77
N CYS A 116 -1.70 11.72 -2.94
CA CYS A 116 -2.27 10.95 -1.84
C CYS A 116 -1.23 9.98 -1.23
N GLU A 117 -0.38 9.39 -2.06
CA GLU A 117 0.63 8.41 -1.68
C GLU A 117 1.76 9.06 -0.89
N GLY A 118 2.35 10.14 -1.39
CA GLY A 118 3.37 10.90 -0.66
C GLY A 118 2.81 11.49 0.64
N HIS A 119 1.56 11.94 0.64
CA HIS A 119 0.89 12.38 1.87
C HIS A 119 0.73 11.26 2.90
N LEU A 120 0.32 10.06 2.48
CA LEU A 120 0.20 8.92 3.40
C LEU A 120 1.57 8.51 3.96
N VAL A 121 2.58 8.40 3.10
CA VAL A 121 3.93 7.94 3.48
C VAL A 121 4.63 8.91 4.42
N GLU A 122 4.48 10.22 4.22
CA GLU A 122 4.96 11.24 5.17
C GLU A 122 4.32 11.06 6.55
N ARG A 123 3.00 10.86 6.62
CA ARG A 123 2.32 10.64 7.91
C ARG A 123 2.73 9.34 8.58
N VAL A 124 3.03 8.30 7.81
CA VAL A 124 3.60 7.06 8.34
C VAL A 124 4.98 7.35 8.92
N ARG A 125 5.84 8.09 8.20
CA ARG A 125 7.17 8.51 8.69
C ARG A 125 7.09 9.26 10.01
N ASP A 126 6.16 10.21 10.14
CA ASP A 126 5.94 10.96 11.38
C ASP A 126 5.61 10.04 12.57
N ILE A 127 4.89 8.93 12.34
CA ILE A 127 4.49 7.99 13.38
C ILE A 127 5.64 7.06 13.79
N VAL A 128 6.36 6.49 12.81
CA VAL A 128 7.38 5.47 13.07
C VAL A 128 8.78 6.04 13.35
N GLY A 129 8.99 7.33 13.03
CA GLY A 129 10.27 8.00 13.17
C GLY A 129 11.29 7.59 12.09
N ALA A 130 12.47 8.23 12.09
CA ALA A 130 13.48 8.03 11.04
C ALA A 130 14.18 6.65 11.08
N GLY A 131 14.10 5.92 12.20
CA GLY A 131 14.81 4.65 12.39
C GLY A 131 14.11 3.42 11.82
N VAL A 132 12.83 3.53 11.46
CA VAL A 132 12.04 2.39 10.94
C VAL A 132 11.99 2.45 9.41
N PRO A 133 12.44 1.41 8.69
CA PRO A 133 12.39 1.39 7.24
C PRO A 133 10.95 1.38 6.70
N ILE A 134 10.68 2.20 5.68
CA ILE A 134 9.42 2.28 4.95
C ILE A 134 9.65 1.87 3.50
N GLY A 135 9.02 0.76 3.11
CA GLY A 135 8.96 0.28 1.74
C GLY A 135 7.63 0.60 1.07
N VAL A 136 7.67 1.10 -0.17
CA VAL A 136 6.48 1.35 -0.98
C VAL A 136 6.57 0.59 -2.29
N GLU A 137 5.57 -0.26 -2.56
CA GLU A 137 5.39 -0.91 -3.85
C GLU A 137 4.28 -0.22 -4.65
N LEU A 138 4.56 0.05 -5.93
CA LEU A 138 3.72 0.88 -6.80
C LEU A 138 3.34 0.19 -8.10
N ASP A 139 2.19 0.59 -8.65
CA ASP A 139 1.85 0.28 -10.04
C ASP A 139 2.82 0.95 -11.03
N LEU A 140 2.88 0.43 -12.25
CA LEU A 140 3.73 0.99 -13.30
C LEU A 140 3.23 2.34 -13.85
N HIS A 141 1.95 2.70 -13.63
CA HIS A 141 1.38 4.00 -13.99
C HIS A 141 1.53 5.04 -12.86
N CYS A 142 2.38 4.77 -11.86
CA CYS A 142 2.57 5.68 -10.73
C CYS A 142 3.21 7.02 -11.15
N HIS A 143 2.86 8.06 -10.40
CA HIS A 143 3.51 9.36 -10.36
C HIS A 143 4.39 9.40 -9.11
N VAL A 144 5.71 9.26 -9.31
CA VAL A 144 6.69 9.31 -8.21
C VAL A 144 6.99 10.77 -7.87
N THR A 145 6.57 11.20 -6.67
CA THR A 145 6.75 12.58 -6.21
C THR A 145 8.00 12.75 -5.34
N PRO A 146 8.59 13.96 -5.26
CA PRO A 146 9.68 14.23 -4.32
C PRO A 146 9.28 13.96 -2.86
N ARG A 147 8.02 14.22 -2.50
CA ARG A 147 7.48 13.96 -1.16
C ARG A 147 7.50 12.47 -0.82
N LEU A 148 7.11 11.62 -1.77
CA LEU A 148 7.19 10.17 -1.59
C LEU A 148 8.64 9.71 -1.37
N ILE A 149 9.56 10.15 -2.24
CA ILE A 149 10.98 9.77 -2.18
C ILE A 149 11.66 10.27 -0.90
N ALA A 150 11.29 11.45 -0.41
CA ALA A 150 11.87 12.00 0.82
C ALA A 150 11.49 11.20 2.08
N ASN A 151 10.39 10.45 2.04
CA ASN A 151 9.84 9.78 3.22
C ASN A 151 9.95 8.24 3.17
N ALA A 152 10.10 7.64 1.99
CA ALA A 152 10.30 6.20 1.80
C ALA A 152 11.79 5.84 1.69
N ASP A 153 12.20 4.73 2.30
CA ASP A 153 13.57 4.21 2.21
C ASP A 153 13.78 3.36 0.95
N ALA A 154 12.71 2.75 0.44
CA ALA A 154 12.72 2.02 -0.81
C ALA A 154 11.38 2.18 -1.55
N VAL A 155 11.46 2.41 -2.86
CA VAL A 155 10.31 2.46 -3.76
C VAL A 155 10.54 1.47 -4.89
N ILE A 156 9.62 0.52 -5.07
CA ILE A 156 9.70 -0.50 -6.12
C ILE A 156 8.43 -0.44 -6.97
N THR A 157 8.61 -0.31 -8.29
CA THR A 157 7.52 -0.32 -9.25
C THR A 157 7.37 -1.69 -9.92
N PHE A 158 6.14 -2.03 -10.32
CA PHE A 158 5.93 -3.19 -11.18
C PHE A 158 6.66 -3.03 -12.52
N LYS A 159 7.24 -4.14 -13.01
CA LYS A 159 7.95 -4.18 -14.30
C LYS A 159 7.07 -4.51 -15.50
N GLN A 160 5.88 -5.03 -15.24
CA GLN A 160 4.91 -5.56 -16.21
C GLN A 160 3.51 -5.40 -15.60
N PRO A 161 2.42 -5.53 -16.38
CA PRO A 161 1.06 -5.44 -15.85
C PRO A 161 0.87 -6.35 -14.63
N ILE A 162 0.14 -5.87 -13.61
CA ILE A 162 -0.05 -6.51 -12.29
C ILE A 162 -0.30 -8.02 -12.37
N ARG A 163 -1.11 -8.46 -13.35
CA ARG A 163 -1.46 -9.87 -13.56
C ARG A 163 -0.24 -10.79 -13.75
N ARG A 164 0.90 -10.26 -14.21
CA ARG A 164 2.17 -10.98 -14.41
C ARG A 164 3.27 -10.59 -13.41
N SER A 165 3.24 -9.40 -12.83
CA SER A 165 4.35 -8.83 -12.05
C SER A 165 4.21 -8.97 -10.54
N ALA A 166 3.00 -9.01 -9.99
CA ALA A 166 2.76 -8.99 -8.54
C ALA A 166 3.58 -10.04 -7.78
N ARG A 167 3.69 -11.27 -8.34
CA ARG A 167 4.46 -12.36 -7.73
C ARG A 167 5.98 -12.18 -7.80
N LYS A 168 6.49 -11.48 -8.81
CA LYS A 168 7.94 -11.37 -9.09
C LYS A 168 8.60 -10.20 -8.36
N SER A 169 7.83 -9.19 -7.99
CA SER A 169 8.34 -7.99 -7.34
C SER A 169 8.52 -8.20 -5.83
N CYS A 170 7.64 -8.99 -5.21
CA CYS A 170 7.65 -9.31 -3.77
C CYS A 170 8.98 -9.86 -3.23
N SER A 171 9.71 -10.64 -4.03
CA SER A 171 10.98 -11.24 -3.61
C SER A 171 12.11 -10.23 -3.38
N ARG A 172 11.92 -8.98 -3.82
CA ARG A 172 12.88 -7.88 -3.62
C ARG A 172 12.81 -7.26 -2.22
N TRP A 173 11.63 -7.30 -1.61
CA TRP A 173 11.40 -6.77 -0.26
C TRP A 173 11.98 -7.67 0.81
N LEU A 174 11.85 -8.99 0.61
CA LEU A 174 12.33 -10.00 1.53
C LEU A 174 13.14 -11.05 0.75
N PRO A 175 14.40 -10.76 0.39
CA PRO A 175 15.24 -11.68 -0.38
C PRO A 175 15.34 -13.02 0.35
N GLY A 176 15.22 -14.12 -0.41
CA GLY A 176 15.25 -15.48 0.14
C GLY A 176 16.47 -15.74 1.02
N PRO A 177 16.44 -16.77 1.90
CA PRO A 177 17.62 -17.13 2.68
C PRO A 177 18.82 -17.30 1.73
N PRO A 178 20.02 -16.85 2.12
CA PRO A 178 21.20 -17.00 1.28
C PRO A 178 21.33 -18.47 0.90
N SER A 179 21.44 -18.76 -0.41
CA SER A 179 21.66 -20.12 -0.87
C SER A 179 22.95 -20.62 -0.25
N THR A 180 22.87 -21.62 0.62
CA THR A 180 24.04 -22.39 1.01
C THR A 180 24.58 -23.03 -0.27
N ARG A 181 25.75 -22.56 -0.71
CA ARG A 181 26.54 -23.23 -1.74
C ARG A 181 26.98 -24.60 -1.25
#